data_AF-A0A6M3JFP2-F1
#
_entry.id   AF-A0A6M3JFP2-F1
#
_cell.length_a   1.000
_cell.length_b   1.000
_cell.length_c   1.000
_cell.angle_alpha   90.00
_cell.angle_beta   90.00
_cell.angle_gamma   90.00
#
_symmetry.space_group_name_H-M   'P 1'
#
loop_
_entity.id
_entity.type
_entity.pdbx_description
1 polymer ?
#
loop_
_entity_poly.entity_id
_entity_poly.type
_entity_poly.pdbx_seq_one_letter_code
_entity_poly.pdbx_strand_id
1 'polypeptide(L)'
;MITEEEKQEIIDKAVEKALLMLPEVVGNLMAQHVALSKVNSKFYADHPEFKEKKEIVASIVEKIEGENPLMKYEDLLDKAIPSIRQRIKDAGNLSTDIVPTTLDRNFTRGNGEI
;
A
#
# COMPACT_ATOMS: atom_id res chain seq x y z
N MET A 1 -17.67 36.61 32.44
CA MET A 1 -16.70 37.24 31.53
C MET A 1 -15.35 36.76 32.03
N ILE A 2 -14.64 35.94 31.25
CA ILE A 2 -13.37 35.34 31.67
C ILE A 2 -12.29 36.41 31.49
N THR A 3 -11.39 36.56 32.45
CA THR A 3 -10.28 37.53 32.33
C THR A 3 -9.22 37.01 31.35
N GLU A 4 -8.40 37.89 30.78
CA GLU A 4 -7.31 37.45 29.89
C GLU A 4 -6.27 36.57 30.64
N GLU A 5 -6.09 36.78 31.94
CA GLU A 5 -5.25 35.93 32.79
C GLU A 5 -5.82 34.51 32.95
N GLU A 6 -7.12 34.39 33.25
CA GLU A 6 -7.80 33.09 33.33
C GLU A 6 -7.77 32.35 31.99
N LYS A 7 -7.90 33.09 30.88
CA LYS A 7 -7.81 32.53 29.53
C LYS A 7 -6.41 32.00 29.24
N GLN A 8 -5.37 32.72 29.64
CA GLN A 8 -3.98 32.27 29.48
C GLN A 8 -3.70 31.03 30.33
N GLU A 9 -4.19 30.98 31.57
CA GLU A 9 -4.02 29.82 32.45
C GLU A 9 -4.68 28.55 31.88
N ILE A 10 -5.85 28.68 31.25
CA ILE A 10 -6.53 27.58 30.55
C ILE A 10 -5.68 27.08 29.38
N ILE A 11 -5.11 28.00 28.59
CA ILE A 11 -4.25 27.66 27.45
C ILE A 11 -3.00 26.93 27.93
N ASP A 12 -2.32 27.44 28.95
CA ASP A 12 -1.08 26.87 29.48
C ASP A 12 -1.31 25.43 29.99
N LYS A 13 -2.41 25.20 30.73
CA LYS A 13 -2.80 23.86 31.19
C LYS A 13 -3.11 22.91 30.03
N ALA A 14 -3.72 23.40 28.96
CA ALA A 14 -3.99 22.58 27.77
C ALA A 14 -2.69 22.21 27.03
N VAL A 15 -1.75 23.15 26.89
CA VAL A 15 -0.43 22.93 26.30
C VAL A 15 0.37 21.94 27.13
N GLU A 16 0.42 22.13 28.45
CA GLU A 16 1.11 21.21 29.36
C GLU A 16 0.55 19.79 29.25
N LYS A 17 -0.77 19.63 29.29
CA LYS A 17 -1.41 18.32 29.13
C LYS A 17 -1.08 17.68 27.78
N ALA A 18 -1.08 18.46 26.69
CA ALA A 18 -0.71 17.96 25.37
C ALA A 18 0.75 17.50 25.33
N LEU A 19 1.68 18.28 25.90
CA LEU A 19 3.10 17.94 25.98
C LEU A 19 3.33 16.68 26.82
N LEU A 20 2.59 16.51 27.93
CA LEU A 20 2.65 15.32 28.78
C LEU A 20 2.11 14.06 28.09
N MET A 21 1.20 14.20 27.14
CA MET A 21 0.66 13.08 26.35
C MET A 21 1.61 12.64 25.22
N LEU A 22 2.52 13.50 24.76
CA LEU A 22 3.40 13.17 23.62
C LEU A 22 4.22 11.89 23.83
N PRO A 23 4.89 11.66 24.97
CA PRO A 23 5.67 10.44 25.17
C PRO A 23 4.83 9.17 25.10
N GLU A 24 3.59 9.22 25.60
CA GLU A 24 2.66 8.08 25.54
C GLU A 24 2.23 7.79 24.10
N VAL A 25 1.82 8.82 23.35
CA VAL A 25 1.43 8.69 21.94
C VAL A 25 2.59 8.18 21.09
N VAL A 26 3.79 8.75 21.27
CA VAL A 26 5.00 8.33 20.55
C VAL A 26 5.39 6.91 20.95
N GLY A 27 5.33 6.56 22.23
CA GLY A 27 5.61 5.21 22.72
C GLY A 27 4.68 4.16 22.11
N ASN A 28 3.38 4.46 22.05
CA ASN A 28 2.40 3.61 21.41
C ASN A 28 2.67 3.43 19.91
N LEU A 29 3.01 4.52 19.21
CA LEU A 29 3.36 4.47 17.79
C LEU A 29 4.62 3.64 17.54
N MET A 30 5.65 3.78 18.37
CA MET A 30 6.87 2.98 18.29
C MET A 30 6.60 1.49 18.52
N ALA A 31 5.79 1.16 19.53
CA ALA A 31 5.41 -0.23 19.81
C ALA A 31 4.67 -0.87 18.62
N GLN A 32 3.73 -0.13 18.03
CA GLN A 32 3.02 -0.57 16.82
C GLN A 32 3.97 -0.74 15.63
N HIS A 33 4.89 0.21 15.41
CA HIS A 33 5.87 0.11 14.33
C HIS A 33 6.78 -1.10 14.48
N VAL A 34 7.24 -1.40 15.70
CA VAL A 34 8.06 -2.60 15.99
C VAL A 34 7.26 -3.87 15.73
N ALA A 35 5.99 -3.92 16.11
CA ALA A 35 5.13 -5.08 15.83
C ALA A 35 4.97 -5.32 14.33
N LEU A 36 4.66 -4.27 13.55
CA LEU A 36 4.55 -4.36 12.09
C LEU A 36 5.86 -4.76 11.43
N SER A 37 6.99 -4.23 11.90
CA SER A 37 8.32 -4.60 11.40
C SER A 37 8.62 -6.09 11.60
N LYS A 38 8.23 -6.67 12.75
CA LYS A 38 8.37 -8.11 13.03
C LYS A 38 7.50 -8.94 12.09
N VAL A 39 6.25 -8.55 11.88
CA VAL A 39 5.32 -9.24 10.95
C VAL A 39 5.89 -9.22 9.53
N ASN A 40 6.33 -8.06 9.04
CA ASN A 40 6.94 -7.95 7.72
C ASN A 40 8.21 -8.79 7.58
N SER A 41 9.08 -8.75 8.58
CA SER A 41 10.31 -9.56 8.57
C SER A 41 10.01 -11.05 8.50
N LYS A 42 8.99 -11.51 9.26
CA LYS A 42 8.52 -12.89 9.23
C LYS A 42 7.93 -13.26 7.87
N PHE A 43 7.05 -12.43 7.32
CA PHE A 43 6.43 -12.66 6.00
C PHE A 43 7.47 -12.89 4.89
N TYR A 44 8.51 -12.05 4.82
CA TYR A 44 9.58 -12.23 3.83
C TYR A 44 10.54 -13.37 4.17
N ALA A 45 10.65 -13.78 5.43
CA ALA A 45 11.40 -14.97 5.80
C ALA A 45 10.68 -16.25 5.34
N ASP A 46 9.35 -16.28 5.50
CA ASP A 46 8.48 -17.40 5.12
C ASP A 46 8.26 -17.46 3.59
N HIS A 47 8.30 -16.30 2.90
CA HIS A 47 8.14 -16.18 1.45
C HIS A 47 9.31 -15.43 0.80
N PRO A 48 10.50 -16.05 0.72
CA PRO A 48 11.69 -15.42 0.15
C PRO A 48 11.51 -15.04 -1.33
N GLU A 49 10.62 -15.72 -2.06
CA GLU A 49 10.31 -15.43 -3.47
C GLU A 49 9.74 -14.01 -3.70
N PHE A 50 9.21 -13.37 -2.65
CA PHE A 50 8.62 -12.03 -2.74
C PHE A 50 9.62 -10.89 -2.48
N LYS A 51 10.81 -11.19 -1.94
CA LYS A 51 11.80 -10.17 -1.54
C LYS A 51 12.26 -9.26 -2.69
N GLU A 52 12.38 -9.83 -3.89
CA GLU A 52 12.79 -9.12 -5.10
C GLU A 52 11.63 -8.38 -5.79
N LYS A 53 10.39 -8.59 -5.34
CA LYS A 53 9.16 -8.09 -5.96
C LYS A 53 8.32 -7.26 -5.00
N LYS A 54 8.97 -6.44 -4.16
CA LYS A 54 8.31 -5.62 -3.12
C LYS A 54 7.23 -4.69 -3.66
N GLU A 55 7.43 -4.12 -4.86
CA GLU A 55 6.43 -3.26 -5.50
C GLU A 55 5.13 -4.00 -5.83
N ILE A 56 5.23 -5.27 -6.27
CA ILE A 56 4.07 -6.13 -6.53
C ILE A 56 3.36 -6.45 -5.20
N VAL A 57 4.12 -6.77 -4.15
CA VAL A 57 3.56 -7.02 -2.83
C VAL A 57 2.79 -5.80 -2.32
N ALA A 58 3.41 -4.62 -2.36
CA ALA A 58 2.78 -3.37 -1.91
C ALA A 58 1.48 -3.09 -2.67
N SER A 59 1.50 -3.16 -4.00
CA SER A 59 0.31 -2.90 -4.84
C SER A 59 -0.85 -3.85 -4.54
N ILE A 60 -0.57 -5.14 -4.29
CA ILE A 60 -1.61 -6.12 -3.97
C ILE A 60 -2.14 -5.92 -2.54
N VAL A 61 -1.25 -5.63 -1.59
CA VAL A 61 -1.60 -5.34 -0.21
C VAL A 61 -2.52 -4.12 -0.13
N GLU A 62 -2.15 -3.00 -0.76
CA GLU A 62 -2.96 -1.78 -0.82
C GLU A 62 -4.34 -2.03 -1.43
N LYS A 63 -4.40 -2.86 -2.48
CA LYS A 63 -5.67 -3.24 -3.09
C LYS A 63 -6.59 -3.98 -2.10
N ILE A 64 -6.04 -4.95 -1.38
CA ILE A 64 -6.83 -5.76 -0.42
C ILE A 64 -7.22 -4.92 0.80
N GLU A 65 -6.34 -4.02 1.25
CA GLU A 65 -6.63 -3.06 2.32
C GLU A 65 -7.78 -2.14 1.93
N GLY A 66 -7.79 -1.64 0.69
CA GLY A 66 -8.87 -0.83 0.14
C GLY A 66 -10.23 -1.54 0.10
N GLU A 67 -10.24 -2.87 -0.01
CA GLU A 67 -11.47 -3.68 0.05
C GLU A 67 -11.97 -3.87 1.49
N ASN A 68 -11.06 -3.97 2.48
CA ASN A 68 -11.41 -4.09 3.89
C ASN A 68 -10.36 -3.43 4.82
N PRO A 69 -10.53 -2.15 5.18
CA PRO A 69 -9.56 -1.41 5.98
C PRO A 69 -9.56 -1.79 7.47
N LEU A 70 -10.53 -2.59 7.93
CA LEU A 70 -10.62 -3.06 9.32
C LEU A 70 -9.96 -4.42 9.52
N MET A 71 -9.44 -5.04 8.44
CA MET A 71 -8.73 -6.30 8.51
C MET A 71 -7.39 -6.12 9.22
N LYS A 72 -6.99 -7.11 10.03
CA LYS A 72 -5.66 -7.11 10.63
C LYS A 72 -4.60 -7.30 9.56
N TYR A 73 -3.44 -6.67 9.76
CA TYR A 73 -2.38 -6.68 8.77
C TYR A 73 -1.85 -8.09 8.47
N GLU A 74 -1.79 -8.96 9.49
CA GLU A 74 -1.40 -10.36 9.33
C GLU A 74 -2.36 -11.13 8.43
N ASP A 75 -3.66 -11.01 8.68
CA ASP A 75 -4.70 -11.68 7.90
C ASP A 75 -4.71 -11.17 6.45
N LEU A 76 -4.41 -9.88 6.27
CA LEU A 76 -4.28 -9.25 4.96
C LEU A 76 -3.12 -9.86 4.17
N LEU A 77 -1.95 -9.98 4.78
CA LEU A 77 -0.77 -10.58 4.14
C LEU A 77 -1.04 -12.02 3.72
N ASP A 78 -1.68 -12.82 4.57
CA ASP A 78 -2.05 -14.20 4.26
C ASP A 78 -3.02 -14.26 3.06
N LYS A 79 -4.02 -13.37 3.04
CA LYS A 79 -4.96 -13.25 1.91
C LYS A 79 -4.27 -12.75 0.63
N ALA A 80 -3.20 -11.98 0.75
CA ALA A 80 -2.46 -11.42 -0.39
C ALA A 80 -1.58 -12.44 -1.11
N ILE A 81 -1.07 -13.47 -0.43
CA ILE A 81 -0.17 -14.51 -0.99
C ILE A 81 -0.62 -15.04 -2.36
N PRO A 82 -1.85 -15.56 -2.54
CA PRO A 82 -2.28 -16.11 -3.83
C PRO A 82 -2.27 -15.06 -4.94
N SER A 83 -2.73 -13.85 -4.66
CA SER A 83 -2.75 -12.72 -5.60
C SER A 83 -1.35 -12.27 -5.99
N ILE A 84 -0.42 -12.23 -5.03
CA ILE A 84 0.98 -11.90 -5.27
C ILE A 84 1.62 -12.94 -6.18
N ARG A 85 1.44 -14.24 -5.90
CA ARG A 85 1.98 -15.33 -6.74
C ARG A 85 1.45 -15.26 -8.16
N GLN A 86 0.15 -15.03 -8.32
CA GLN A 86 -0.46 -14.89 -9.63
C GLN A 86 0.13 -13.70 -10.38
N ARG A 87 0.27 -12.54 -9.72
CA ARG A 87 0.81 -11.33 -10.35
C ARG A 87 2.28 -11.47 -10.75
N ILE A 88 3.09 -12.15 -9.94
CA ILE A 88 4.49 -12.46 -10.28
C ILE A 88 4.55 -13.36 -11.52
N LYS A 89 3.68 -14.38 -11.61
CA LYS A 89 3.61 -15.26 -12.77
C LYS A 89 3.18 -14.52 -14.03
N ASP A 90 2.16 -13.67 -13.93
CA ASP A 90 1.67 -12.87 -15.06
C ASP A 90 2.72 -11.85 -15.53
N ALA A 91 3.45 -11.23 -14.60
CA ALA A 91 4.57 -10.34 -14.90
C ALA A 91 5.69 -11.04 -15.67
N GLY A 92 5.95 -12.32 -15.38
CA GLY A 92 6.92 -13.13 -16.12
C GLY A 92 6.45 -13.57 -17.52
N ASN A 93 5.13 -13.58 -17.76
CA ASN A 93 4.53 -14.03 -19.02
C ASN A 93 4.12 -12.88 -19.95
N LEU A 94 4.33 -11.63 -19.56
CA LEU A 94 4.05 -10.46 -20.39
C LEU A 94 5.11 -10.39 -21.50
N SER A 95 4.75 -10.89 -22.68
CA SER A 95 5.52 -10.69 -23.89
C SER A 95 5.52 -9.19 -24.24
N THR A 96 6.69 -8.57 -24.26
CA THR A 96 6.89 -7.23 -24.83
C THR A 96 7.11 -7.34 -26.34
N ASP A 97 6.37 -8.22 -27.02
CA ASP A 97 6.45 -8.32 -28.46
C ASP A 97 6.17 -6.94 -29.04
N ILE A 98 7.20 -6.41 -29.69
CA ILE A 98 7.16 -5.13 -30.38
C ILE A 98 6.04 -5.25 -31.39
N VAL A 99 4.96 -4.49 -31.20
CA VAL A 99 3.88 -4.40 -32.19
C VAL A 99 4.53 -4.00 -33.51
N PRO A 100 4.50 -4.84 -34.56
CA PRO A 100 5.15 -4.50 -35.81
C PRO A 100 4.52 -3.21 -36.36
N THR A 101 5.35 -2.17 -36.48
CA THR A 101 4.97 -0.84 -36.97
C THR A 101 4.55 -0.84 -38.44
N THR A 102 4.78 -1.94 -39.15
CA THR A 102 4.31 -2.19 -40.51
C THR A 102 2.91 -2.81 -40.50
N LEU A 103 1.91 -2.01 -40.15
CA LEU A 103 0.54 -2.31 -40.54
C LEU A 103 0.48 -2.17 -42.07
N ASP A 104 0.27 -3.27 -42.80
CA ASP A 104 -0.04 -3.22 -44.22
C ASP A 104 -1.40 -2.53 -44.40
N ARG A 105 -1.36 -1.24 -44.75
CA ARG A 105 -2.55 -0.41 -45.01
C ARG A 105 -3.02 -0.55 -46.46
N ASN A 106 -2.86 -1.72 -47.08
CA ASN A 106 -3.50 -2.03 -48.36
C ASN A 106 -5.00 -2.25 -48.15
N PHE A 107 -5.74 -1.15 -48.06
CA PHE A 107 -7.17 -1.14 -48.26
C PHE A 107 -7.44 -1.38 -49.76
N THR A 108 -7.50 -2.64 -50.18
CA THR A 108 -8.07 -2.98 -51.48
C THR A 108 -9.52 -2.48 -51.49
N ARG A 109 -9.76 -1.37 -52.19
CA ARG A 109 -11.11 -0.97 -52.58
C ARG A 109 -11.70 -2.11 -53.38
N GLY A 110 -12.68 -2.82 -52.81
CA GLY A 110 -13.49 -3.75 -53.57
C GLY A 110 -14.04 -3.00 -54.78
N ASN A 111 -13.64 -3.44 -55.97
CA ASN A 111 -14.22 -2.99 -57.22
C ASN A 111 -15.70 -3.37 -57.18
N GLY A 112 -16.55 -2.41 -56.84
CA GLY A 112 -17.97 -2.45 -57.18
C GLY A 112 -18.05 -2.26 -58.70
N GLU A 113 -18.24 -3.37 -59.41
CA GLU A 113 -18.67 -3.38 -60.80
C GLU A 113 -20.01 -2.61 -60.90
N ILE A 114 -20.06 -1.67 -61.84
CA ILE A 114 -21.28 -1.01 -62.33
C ILE A 114 -21.75 -1.79 -63.57
#